data_AF-A0A6G0Y9W3-F1
#
_entry.id   AF-A0A6G0Y9W3-F1
#
_cell.length_a   1.000
_cell.length_b   1.000
_cell.length_c   1.000
_cell.angle_alpha   90.00
_cell.angle_beta   90.00
_cell.angle_gamma   90.00
#
_symmetry.space_group_name_H-M   'P 1'
#
loop_
_entity.id
_entity.type
_entity.pdbx_description
1 polymer ?
#
loop_
_entity_poly.entity_id
_entity_poly.type
_entity_poly.pdbx_seq_one_letter_code
_entity_poly.pdbx_strand_id
1 'polypeptide(L)'
;YLRCENHRYGCPVSAKMAITDGAPIIILAAHVHNHEPPPNHAVALRGFMNRLRERANTENVVPQNIVDQEAHLYPRAAMEVGRTAAIRAIARARRRNSPPVPETKELGRLFNNVAIPIVHALMVDCQAESYCRLLQFLRQELRLNINYNNLQIITDFEQGLRNAIARVLPEANNSGCWFYYIQIRQKTKDK
;
A
#
# COMPACT_ATOMS: atom_id res chain seq x y z
N TYR A 1 16.14 -5.97 10.11
CA TYR A 1 16.87 -5.15 11.10
C TYR A 1 16.20 -5.30 12.45
N LEU A 2 16.97 -5.70 13.46
CA LEU A 2 16.56 -5.78 14.85
C LEU A 2 16.77 -4.40 15.50
N ARG A 3 15.93 -4.05 16.47
CA ARG A 3 16.05 -2.82 17.25
C ARG A 3 15.92 -3.13 18.73
N CYS A 4 16.64 -2.38 19.56
CA CYS A 4 16.48 -2.46 20.99
C CYS A 4 15.02 -2.24 21.40
N GLU A 5 14.60 -2.95 22.45
CA GLU A 5 13.28 -2.80 23.02
C GLU A 5 13.00 -1.38 23.54
N ASN A 6 14.01 -0.73 24.14
CA ASN A 6 13.97 0.65 24.60
C ASN A 6 14.23 1.69 23.51
N HIS A 7 14.15 1.34 22.22
CA HIS A 7 14.36 2.30 21.15
C HIS A 7 13.38 3.49 21.19
N ARG A 8 12.16 3.29 21.71
CA ARG A 8 11.21 4.40 21.90
C ARG A 8 11.52 5.28 23.11
N TYR A 9 12.34 4.81 24.03
CA TYR A 9 12.79 5.50 25.23
C TYR A 9 14.21 6.05 25.09
N GLY A 10 14.72 6.14 23.84
CA GLY A 10 15.99 6.80 23.54
C GLY A 10 17.17 5.87 23.27
N CYS A 11 17.01 4.54 23.28
CA CYS A 11 18.11 3.64 22.91
C CYS A 11 18.31 3.57 21.38
N PRO A 12 19.42 4.07 20.81
CA PRO A 12 19.63 4.09 19.36
C PRO A 12 20.12 2.74 18.80
N VAL A 13 20.31 1.73 19.66
CA VAL A 13 20.92 0.46 19.28
C VAL A 13 20.04 -0.31 18.31
N SER A 14 20.66 -0.72 17.21
CA SER A 14 20.08 -1.61 16.20
C SER A 14 21.05 -2.73 15.87
N ALA A 15 20.53 -3.84 15.37
CA ALA A 15 21.32 -5.00 15.00
C ALA A 15 20.84 -5.63 13.68
N LYS A 16 21.70 -6.41 13.05
CA LYS A 16 21.40 -7.27 11.91
C LYS A 16 21.55 -8.73 12.34
N MET A 17 20.72 -9.58 11.77
CA MET A 17 20.84 -11.03 11.90
C MET A 17 20.40 -11.62 10.57
N ALA A 18 21.12 -12.65 10.10
CA ALA A 18 20.69 -13.44 8.96
C ALA A 18 19.50 -14.35 9.37
N ILE A 19 18.76 -14.87 8.38
CA ILE A 19 17.56 -15.69 8.62
C ILE A 19 17.94 -17.17 8.84
N THR A 20 19.23 -17.53 8.71
CA THR A 20 19.73 -18.88 8.94
C THR A 20 19.80 -19.21 10.42
N ASP A 21 19.56 -20.48 10.76
CA ASP A 21 19.66 -20.95 12.14
C ASP A 21 21.08 -20.76 12.68
N GLY A 22 21.20 -20.35 13.95
CA GLY A 22 22.47 -20.00 14.58
C GLY A 22 23.16 -18.73 14.06
N ALA A 23 22.52 -17.91 13.22
CA ALA A 23 23.12 -16.67 12.73
C ALA A 23 23.48 -15.70 13.87
N PRO A 24 24.71 -15.13 13.89
CA PRO A 24 25.09 -14.18 14.93
C PRO A 24 24.30 -12.87 14.80
N ILE A 25 23.96 -12.28 15.94
CA ILE A 25 23.39 -10.94 16.01
C ILE A 25 24.54 -9.92 15.97
N ILE A 26 24.61 -9.17 14.87
CA ILE A 26 25.63 -8.13 14.65
C ILE A 26 25.05 -6.78 15.08
N ILE A 27 25.53 -6.25 16.20
CA ILE A 27 25.13 -4.92 16.71
C ILE A 27 25.79 -3.84 15.85
N LEU A 28 25.00 -2.88 15.35
CA LEU A 28 25.45 -1.85 14.41
C LEU A 28 25.90 -0.55 15.08
N ALA A 29 25.52 -0.33 16.34
CA ALA A 29 25.78 0.92 17.05
C ALA A 29 26.82 0.72 18.16
N ALA A 30 27.78 1.63 18.27
CA ALA A 30 28.78 1.68 19.35
C ALA A 30 28.23 2.22 20.69
N HIS A 31 26.91 2.17 20.89
CA HIS A 31 26.27 2.65 22.12
C HIS A 31 26.32 1.57 23.19
N VAL A 32 26.55 1.98 24.45
CA VAL A 32 26.57 1.07 25.61
C VAL A 32 25.19 0.43 25.78
N HIS A 33 25.08 -0.83 25.39
CA HIS A 33 23.82 -1.58 25.42
C HIS A 33 23.76 -2.47 26.66
N ASN A 34 23.56 -1.84 27.82
CA ASN A 34 23.35 -2.52 29.11
C ASN A 34 22.48 -1.64 30.03
N HIS A 35 21.46 -1.01 29.46
CA HIS A 35 20.53 -0.16 30.21
C HIS A 35 19.48 -1.02 30.91
N GLU A 36 18.82 -0.44 31.91
CA GLU A 36 17.71 -1.07 32.61
C GLU A 36 16.59 -1.51 31.63
N PRO A 37 15.87 -2.60 31.92
CA PRO A 37 14.75 -3.03 31.11
C PRO A 37 13.69 -1.92 30.93
N PRO A 38 12.81 -2.07 29.94
CA PRO A 38 11.72 -1.13 29.73
C PRO A 38 10.81 -1.12 30.95
N PRO A 39 10.16 0.02 31.25
CA PRO A 39 9.16 0.05 32.29
C PRO A 39 8.00 -0.91 31.94
N ASN A 40 7.38 -1.52 32.96
CA ASN A 40 6.35 -2.56 32.78
C ASN A 40 5.19 -2.17 31.83
N HIS A 41 4.82 -0.88 31.80
CA HIS A 41 3.78 -0.39 30.88
C HIS A 41 4.20 -0.52 29.40
N ALA A 42 5.47 -0.31 29.08
CA ALA A 42 6.02 -0.46 27.73
C ALA A 42 5.95 -1.92 27.25
N VAL A 43 6.24 -2.85 28.16
CA VAL A 43 6.17 -4.29 27.91
C VAL A 43 4.72 -4.69 27.63
N ALA A 44 3.76 -4.20 28.44
CA ALA A 44 2.34 -4.45 28.22
C ALA A 44 1.83 -3.86 26.89
N LEU A 45 2.24 -2.64 26.54
CA LEU A 45 1.91 -1.99 25.26
C LEU A 45 2.41 -2.81 24.07
N ARG A 46 3.63 -3.32 24.16
CA ARG A 46 4.22 -4.18 23.15
C ARG A 46 3.51 -5.52 23.05
N GLY A 47 3.23 -6.17 24.19
CA GLY A 47 2.49 -7.42 24.26
C GLY A 47 1.15 -7.30 23.54
N PHE A 48 0.37 -6.27 23.87
CA PHE A 48 -0.88 -5.95 23.20
C PHE A 48 -0.71 -5.80 21.68
N MET A 49 0.23 -4.97 21.22
CA MET A 49 0.46 -4.75 19.79
C MET A 49 0.96 -6.00 19.04
N ASN A 50 1.71 -6.87 19.71
CA ASN A 50 2.19 -8.13 19.13
C ASN A 50 1.03 -9.11 18.97
N ARG A 51 0.18 -9.26 20.00
CA ARG A 51 -1.04 -10.08 19.95
C ARG A 51 -1.97 -9.65 18.83
N LEU A 52 -2.22 -8.34 18.68
CA LEU A 52 -3.03 -7.83 17.57
C LEU A 52 -2.46 -8.22 16.19
N ARG A 53 -1.14 -8.16 16.00
CA ARG A 53 -0.51 -8.49 14.71
C ARG A 53 -0.45 -9.99 14.45
N GLU A 54 -0.19 -10.78 15.48
CA GLU A 54 -0.20 -12.25 15.43
C GLU A 54 -1.57 -12.72 14.98
N ARG A 55 -2.62 -12.35 15.73
CA ARG A 55 -4.01 -12.70 15.42
C ARG A 55 -4.49 -12.13 14.09
N ALA A 56 -4.02 -10.95 13.71
CA ALA A 56 -4.33 -10.39 12.38
C ALA A 56 -3.87 -11.29 11.23
N ASN A 57 -2.77 -12.04 11.43
CA ASN A 57 -2.18 -12.90 10.41
C ASN A 57 -2.70 -14.35 10.47
N THR A 58 -3.03 -14.85 11.66
CA THR A 58 -3.48 -16.24 11.85
C THR A 58 -5.00 -16.39 11.74
N GLU A 59 -5.76 -15.38 12.11
CA GLU A 59 -7.22 -15.46 12.22
C GLU A 59 -7.92 -14.57 11.17
N ASN A 60 -8.95 -15.13 10.53
CA ASN A 60 -9.83 -14.40 9.61
C ASN A 60 -11.10 -13.89 10.33
N VAL A 61 -10.90 -13.10 11.39
CA VAL A 61 -12.00 -12.53 12.21
C VAL A 61 -12.13 -11.02 11.98
N VAL A 62 -13.30 -10.44 12.25
CA VAL A 62 -13.50 -8.98 12.18
C VAL A 62 -12.51 -8.27 13.11
N PRO A 63 -11.76 -7.24 12.64
CA PRO A 63 -10.74 -6.54 13.43
C PRO A 63 -11.26 -6.01 14.77
N GLN A 64 -12.53 -5.60 14.80
CA GLN A 64 -13.22 -5.11 15.98
C GLN A 64 -13.16 -6.12 17.14
N ASN A 65 -13.48 -7.39 16.86
CA ASN A 65 -13.55 -8.44 17.86
C ASN A 65 -12.16 -8.77 18.43
N ILE A 66 -11.13 -8.75 17.59
CA ILE A 66 -9.75 -8.96 18.02
C ILE A 66 -9.34 -7.85 18.99
N VAL A 67 -9.61 -6.58 18.64
CA VAL A 67 -9.29 -5.45 19.52
C VAL A 67 -10.07 -5.55 20.83
N ASP A 68 -11.36 -5.88 20.79
CA ASP A 68 -12.19 -5.95 21.99
C ASP A 68 -11.72 -7.06 22.94
N GLN A 69 -11.40 -8.25 22.43
CA GLN A 69 -10.90 -9.36 23.23
C GLN A 69 -9.52 -9.04 23.85
N GLU A 70 -8.58 -8.53 23.07
CA GLU A 70 -7.25 -8.19 23.59
C GLU A 70 -7.31 -6.97 24.50
N ALA A 71 -8.27 -6.06 24.33
CA ALA A 71 -8.46 -4.91 25.21
C ALA A 71 -8.92 -5.30 26.62
N HIS A 72 -9.67 -6.39 26.77
CA HIS A 72 -10.02 -6.92 28.10
C HIS A 72 -8.79 -7.47 28.83
N LEU A 73 -7.83 -8.07 28.11
CA LEU A 73 -6.60 -8.61 28.67
C LEU A 73 -5.54 -7.53 28.96
N TYR A 74 -5.52 -6.47 28.14
CA TYR A 74 -4.55 -5.37 28.23
C TYR A 74 -5.25 -4.00 28.29
N PRO A 75 -6.04 -3.70 29.33
CA PRO A 75 -6.90 -2.51 29.36
C PRO A 75 -6.12 -1.19 29.30
N ARG A 76 -5.01 -1.09 30.04
CA ARG A 76 -4.17 0.12 30.04
C ARG A 76 -3.50 0.37 28.69
N ALA A 77 -3.00 -0.70 28.04
CA ALA A 77 -2.39 -0.59 26.71
C ALA A 77 -3.42 -0.25 25.64
N ALA A 78 -4.63 -0.84 25.72
CA ALA A 78 -5.70 -0.54 24.80
C ALA A 78 -6.17 0.92 24.89
N MET A 79 -6.23 1.47 26.11
CA MET A 79 -6.53 2.88 26.34
C MET A 79 -5.44 3.80 25.74
N GLU A 80 -4.16 3.47 25.94
CA GLU A 80 -3.03 4.26 25.43
C GLU A 80 -2.97 4.25 23.89
N VAL A 81 -3.18 3.09 23.26
CA VAL A 81 -3.17 2.97 21.79
C VAL A 81 -4.42 3.59 21.17
N GLY A 82 -5.58 3.37 21.79
CA GLY A 82 -6.88 3.74 21.25
C GLY A 82 -7.37 2.78 20.16
N ARG A 83 -8.69 2.54 20.15
CA ARG A 83 -9.36 1.56 19.27
C ARG A 83 -9.05 1.78 17.78
N THR A 84 -9.10 3.03 17.32
CA THR A 84 -8.88 3.37 15.90
C THR A 84 -7.44 3.08 15.45
N ALA A 85 -6.44 3.25 16.34
CA ALA A 85 -5.06 2.94 16.01
C ALA A 85 -4.80 1.43 16.02
N ALA A 86 -5.43 0.70 16.94
CA ALA A 86 -5.39 -0.76 17.02
C ALA A 86 -5.98 -1.42 15.75
N ILE A 87 -7.17 -0.98 15.30
CA ILE A 87 -7.79 -1.45 14.04
C ILE A 87 -6.88 -1.18 12.84
N ARG A 88 -6.29 0.03 12.75
CA ARG A 88 -5.32 0.38 11.70
C ARG A 88 -4.05 -0.49 11.77
N ALA A 89 -3.63 -0.95 12.94
CA ALA A 89 -2.52 -1.87 13.08
C ALA A 89 -2.86 -3.26 12.51
N ILE A 90 -4.06 -3.78 12.81
CA ILE A 90 -4.56 -5.04 12.25
C ILE A 90 -4.66 -4.97 10.72
N ALA A 91 -5.29 -3.92 10.19
CA ALA A 91 -5.42 -3.74 8.74
C ALA A 91 -4.06 -3.66 8.03
N ARG A 92 -3.05 -3.03 8.66
CA ARG A 92 -1.68 -3.00 8.13
C ARG A 92 -0.97 -4.35 8.19
N ALA A 93 -1.23 -5.17 9.21
CA ALA A 93 -0.68 -6.51 9.30
C ALA A 93 -1.25 -7.40 8.20
N ARG A 94 -2.58 -7.40 8.04
CA ARG A 94 -3.28 -8.16 6.99
C ARG A 94 -2.86 -7.78 5.58
N ARG A 95 -2.66 -6.47 5.31
CA ARG A 95 -2.19 -6.01 3.99
C ARG A 95 -0.87 -6.59 3.54
N ARG A 96 0.02 -7.02 4.45
CA ARG A 96 1.27 -7.68 4.05
C ARG A 96 1.04 -9.07 3.46
N ASN A 97 -0.05 -9.71 3.87
CA ASN A 97 -0.40 -11.09 3.49
C ASN A 97 -1.59 -11.15 2.52
N SER A 98 -2.31 -10.04 2.32
CA SER A 98 -3.44 -9.96 1.39
C SER A 98 -2.92 -9.55 0.02
N PRO A 99 -3.38 -10.17 -1.08
CA PRO A 99 -3.07 -9.69 -2.42
C PRO A 99 -3.55 -8.24 -2.55
N PRO A 100 -2.86 -7.40 -3.35
CA PRO A 100 -3.30 -6.04 -3.61
C PRO A 100 -4.76 -6.06 -4.09
N VAL A 101 -5.61 -5.23 -3.47
CA VAL A 101 -7.00 -5.08 -3.92
C VAL A 101 -6.96 -4.53 -5.33
N PRO A 102 -7.57 -5.18 -6.32
CA PRO A 102 -7.47 -4.72 -7.68
C PRO A 102 -8.24 -3.40 -7.85
N GLU A 103 -7.59 -2.40 -8.43
CA GLU A 103 -8.25 -1.17 -8.86
C GLU A 103 -8.95 -1.42 -10.19
N THR A 104 -10.17 -0.89 -10.32
CA THR A 104 -10.94 -0.95 -11.56
C THR A 104 -10.58 0.27 -12.40
N LYS A 105 -10.06 0.06 -13.60
CA LYS A 105 -9.78 1.12 -14.58
C LYS A 105 -10.67 0.91 -15.80
N GLU A 106 -11.25 2.00 -16.28
CA GLU A 106 -12.10 2.01 -17.47
C GLU A 106 -11.37 2.67 -18.63
N LEU A 107 -11.38 2.02 -19.80
CA LEU A 107 -10.93 2.59 -21.04
C LEU A 107 -12.12 2.72 -22.00
N GLY A 108 -12.44 3.94 -22.38
CA GLY A 108 -13.52 4.25 -23.32
C GLY A 108 -13.04 4.99 -24.55
N ARG A 109 -13.87 4.99 -25.60
CA ARG A 109 -13.69 5.82 -26.80
C ARG A 109 -14.83 6.81 -26.90
N LEU A 110 -14.50 8.04 -27.29
CA LEU A 110 -15.48 9.04 -27.64
C LEU A 110 -15.89 8.85 -29.12
N PHE A 111 -17.17 8.67 -29.38
CA PHE A 111 -17.73 8.62 -30.74
C PHE A 111 -19.02 9.45 -30.78
N ASN A 112 -19.11 10.43 -31.68
CA ASN A 112 -20.27 11.35 -31.79
C ASN A 112 -20.69 11.98 -30.45
N ASN A 113 -19.73 12.48 -29.66
CA ASN A 113 -19.97 13.06 -28.33
C ASN A 113 -20.53 12.09 -27.27
N VAL A 114 -20.55 10.79 -27.55
CA VAL A 114 -20.89 9.74 -26.58
C VAL A 114 -19.62 9.02 -26.15
N ALA A 115 -19.42 8.88 -24.84
CA ALA A 115 -18.37 8.04 -24.28
C ALA A 115 -18.84 6.59 -24.24
N ILE A 116 -18.22 5.73 -25.04
CA ILE A 116 -18.53 4.31 -25.09
C ILE A 116 -17.41 3.56 -24.35
N PRO A 117 -17.70 2.88 -23.23
CA PRO A 117 -16.71 2.05 -22.57
C PRO A 117 -16.33 0.88 -23.49
N ILE A 118 -15.04 0.70 -23.74
CA ILE A 118 -14.53 -0.39 -24.59
C ILE A 118 -14.02 -1.53 -23.71
N VAL A 119 -13.26 -1.20 -22.65
CA VAL A 119 -12.66 -2.19 -21.76
C VAL A 119 -12.77 -1.74 -20.31
N HIS A 120 -13.23 -2.65 -19.45
CA HIS A 120 -13.08 -2.55 -18.01
C HIS A 120 -11.98 -3.52 -17.59
N ALA A 121 -10.94 -3.01 -16.94
CA ALA A 121 -9.81 -3.80 -16.47
C ALA A 121 -9.74 -3.77 -14.94
N LEU A 122 -9.77 -4.96 -14.32
CA LEU A 122 -9.46 -5.14 -12.91
C LEU A 122 -7.98 -5.46 -12.79
N MET A 123 -7.20 -4.54 -12.24
CA MET A 123 -5.74 -4.68 -12.17
C MET A 123 -5.27 -4.73 -10.73
N VAL A 124 -4.37 -5.67 -10.43
CA VAL A 124 -3.80 -5.87 -9.10
C VAL A 124 -2.87 -4.73 -8.70
N ASP A 125 -2.20 -4.10 -9.66
CA ASP A 125 -1.34 -2.96 -9.40
C ASP A 125 -1.43 -1.91 -10.52
N CYS A 126 -0.91 -0.73 -10.20
CA CYS A 126 -0.87 0.44 -11.06
C CYS A 126 0.56 0.68 -11.61
N GLN A 127 1.33 -0.39 -11.85
CA GLN A 127 2.69 -0.29 -12.38
C GLN A 127 2.70 -0.22 -13.91
N ALA A 128 3.73 0.41 -14.48
CA ALA A 128 3.87 0.56 -15.92
C ALA A 128 3.80 -0.77 -16.68
N GLU A 129 4.36 -1.85 -16.11
CA GLU A 129 4.37 -3.17 -16.75
C GLU A 129 2.97 -3.79 -16.85
N SER A 130 2.14 -3.61 -15.83
CA SER A 130 0.74 -4.08 -15.82
C SER A 130 -0.09 -3.35 -16.88
N TYR A 131 0.10 -2.03 -17.00
CA TYR A 131 -0.51 -1.25 -18.07
C TYR A 131 0.02 -1.64 -19.46
N CYS A 132 1.31 -1.95 -19.61
CA CYS A 132 1.86 -2.40 -20.89
C CYS A 132 1.11 -3.63 -21.40
N ARG A 133 0.88 -4.62 -20.54
CA ARG A 133 0.14 -5.84 -20.90
C ARG A 133 -1.29 -5.55 -21.32
N LEU A 134 -1.99 -4.69 -20.58
CA LEU A 134 -3.35 -4.28 -20.94
C LEU A 134 -3.39 -3.56 -22.30
N LEU A 135 -2.48 -2.60 -22.53
CA LEU A 135 -2.39 -1.85 -23.78
C LEU A 135 -1.99 -2.73 -24.97
N GLN A 136 -1.12 -3.72 -24.75
CA GLN A 136 -0.77 -4.71 -25.78
C GLN A 136 -1.97 -5.57 -26.14
N PHE A 137 -2.73 -6.05 -25.15
CA PHE A 137 -3.98 -6.78 -25.37
C PHE A 137 -4.98 -5.94 -26.19
N LEU A 138 -5.16 -4.67 -25.82
CA LEU A 138 -6.00 -3.72 -26.58
C LEU A 138 -5.55 -3.57 -28.04
N ARG A 139 -4.24 -3.44 -28.27
CA ARG A 139 -3.67 -3.22 -29.60
C ARG A 139 -3.74 -4.46 -30.48
N GLN A 140 -3.49 -5.64 -29.91
CA GLN A 140 -3.27 -6.88 -30.67
C GLN A 140 -4.54 -7.73 -30.76
N GLU A 141 -5.28 -7.88 -29.66
CA GLU A 141 -6.37 -8.85 -29.55
C GLU A 141 -7.73 -8.25 -29.90
N LEU A 142 -7.98 -7.01 -29.48
CA LEU A 142 -9.30 -6.37 -29.69
C LEU A 142 -9.54 -5.91 -31.12
N ARG A 143 -8.54 -6.04 -32.02
CA ARG A 143 -8.60 -5.75 -33.47
C ARG A 143 -9.40 -4.50 -33.81
N LEU A 144 -9.27 -3.46 -32.98
CA LEU A 144 -9.98 -2.21 -33.18
C LEU A 144 -9.39 -1.53 -34.41
N ASN A 145 -10.23 -1.20 -35.40
CA ASN A 145 -9.80 -0.45 -36.59
C ASN A 145 -9.55 1.02 -36.24
N ILE A 146 -8.49 1.27 -35.46
CA ILE A 146 -8.10 2.58 -34.94
C ILE A 146 -6.79 2.99 -35.61
N ASN A 147 -6.75 4.22 -36.12
CA ASN A 147 -5.51 4.82 -36.59
C ASN A 147 -4.72 5.38 -35.40
N TYR A 148 -3.69 4.66 -34.97
CA TYR A 148 -2.88 5.02 -33.81
C TYR A 148 -2.06 6.31 -33.99
N ASN A 149 -1.72 6.70 -35.22
CA ASN A 149 -0.94 7.92 -35.50
C ASN A 149 -1.71 9.22 -35.22
N ASN A 150 -3.04 9.16 -35.14
CA ASN A 150 -3.89 10.30 -34.82
C ASN A 150 -4.74 10.03 -33.56
N LEU A 151 -4.30 9.09 -32.73
CA LEU A 151 -4.99 8.72 -31.51
C LEU A 151 -4.66 9.72 -30.40
N GLN A 152 -5.67 10.40 -29.88
CA GLN A 152 -5.56 11.19 -28.66
C GLN A 152 -5.98 10.34 -27.46
N ILE A 153 -5.07 10.20 -26.49
CA ILE A 153 -5.32 9.49 -25.23
C ILE A 153 -5.37 10.53 -24.11
N ILE A 154 -6.42 10.46 -23.30
CA ILE A 154 -6.62 11.32 -22.13
C ILE A 154 -6.53 10.43 -20.89
N THR A 155 -5.59 10.72 -19.99
CA THR A 155 -5.35 9.92 -18.79
C THR A 155 -5.41 10.75 -17.52
N ASP A 156 -5.75 10.13 -16.39
CA ASP A 156 -5.37 10.66 -15.08
C ASP A 156 -3.83 10.67 -15.02
N PHE A 157 -3.20 11.68 -14.41
CA PHE A 157 -1.75 11.96 -14.51
C PHE A 157 -0.82 10.89 -13.89
N GLU A 158 -1.28 9.66 -13.77
CA GLU A 158 -0.61 8.52 -13.20
C GLU A 158 0.63 8.13 -14.02
N GLN A 159 1.78 8.08 -13.36
CA GLN A 159 3.06 7.88 -14.02
C GLN A 159 3.17 6.50 -14.70
N GLY A 160 2.60 5.45 -14.08
CA GLY A 160 2.63 4.09 -14.61
C GLY A 160 1.98 3.99 -15.98
N LEU A 161 0.75 4.50 -16.10
CA LEU A 161 -0.01 4.52 -17.34
C LEU A 161 0.65 5.39 -18.42
N ARG A 162 1.17 6.58 -18.06
CA ARG A 162 1.87 7.45 -19.01
C ARG A 162 3.11 6.79 -19.60
N ASN A 163 3.91 6.12 -18.76
CA ASN A 163 5.09 5.38 -19.20
C ASN A 163 4.72 4.20 -20.10
N ALA A 164 3.64 3.49 -19.78
CA ALA A 164 3.16 2.37 -20.58
C ALA A 164 2.67 2.80 -21.96
N ILE A 165 1.90 3.90 -22.04
CA ILE A 165 1.45 4.48 -23.31
C ILE A 165 2.65 4.86 -24.18
N ALA A 166 3.64 5.55 -23.62
CA ALA A 166 4.85 5.93 -24.36
C ALA A 166 5.64 4.73 -24.91
N ARG A 167 5.50 3.54 -24.29
CA ARG A 167 6.17 2.30 -24.73
C ARG A 167 5.34 1.52 -25.76
N VAL A 168 4.03 1.40 -25.56
CA VAL A 168 3.16 0.53 -26.36
C VAL A 168 2.49 1.26 -27.52
N LEU A 169 2.22 2.56 -27.37
CA LEU A 169 1.56 3.45 -28.33
C LEU A 169 2.36 4.76 -28.47
N PRO A 170 3.67 4.72 -28.81
CA PRO A 170 4.50 5.92 -28.94
C PRO A 170 3.99 6.93 -29.97
N GLU A 171 3.23 6.48 -30.97
CA GLU A 171 2.61 7.30 -32.00
C GLU A 171 1.38 8.09 -31.51
N ALA A 172 0.82 7.74 -30.35
CA ALA A 172 -0.37 8.38 -29.84
C ALA A 172 -0.05 9.67 -29.05
N ASN A 173 -0.91 10.67 -29.17
CA ASN A 173 -0.81 11.90 -28.40
C ASN A 173 -1.40 11.68 -27.00
N ASN A 174 -0.54 11.58 -26.00
CA ASN A 174 -0.95 11.43 -24.60
C ASN A 174 -1.09 12.79 -23.91
N SER A 175 -2.30 13.10 -23.44
CA SER A 175 -2.62 14.32 -22.71
C SER A 175 -3.24 14.01 -21.35
N GLY A 176 -3.02 14.90 -20.39
CA GLY A 176 -3.62 14.78 -19.06
C GLY A 176 -5.08 15.22 -19.04
N CYS A 177 -5.89 14.56 -18.21
CA CYS A 177 -7.30 14.89 -18.03
C CYS A 177 -7.47 16.21 -17.26
N TRP A 178 -7.98 17.23 -17.93
CA TRP A 178 -8.25 18.54 -17.32
C TRP A 178 -9.24 18.46 -16.15
N PHE A 179 -10.27 17.63 -16.25
CA PHE A 179 -11.25 17.41 -15.18
C PHE A 179 -10.58 16.90 -13.90
N TYR A 180 -9.72 15.89 -14.03
CA TYR A 180 -8.97 15.33 -12.91
C TYR A 180 -7.99 16.35 -12.31
N TYR A 181 -7.34 17.16 -13.15
CA TYR A 181 -6.46 18.24 -12.72
C TYR A 181 -7.19 19.26 -11.83
N ILE A 182 -8.38 19.73 -12.23
CA ILE A 182 -9.18 20.67 -11.43
C ILE A 182 -9.57 20.03 -10.09
N GLN A 183 -10.05 18.79 -10.12
CA GLN A 183 -10.52 18.09 -8.92
C GLN A 183 -9.41 17.93 -7.86
N ILE A 184 -8.18 17.61 -8.29
CA ILE A 184 -7.04 17.56 -7.37
C ILE A 184 -6.74 18.94 -6.79
N ARG A 185 -6.71 19.99 -7.62
CA ARG A 185 -6.40 21.36 -7.15
C ARG A 185 -7.39 21.87 -6.11
N GLN A 186 -8.67 21.54 -6.24
CA GLN A 186 -9.68 21.88 -5.24
C GLN A 186 -9.41 21.17 -3.90
N LYS A 187 -9.17 19.86 -3.91
CA LYS A 187 -8.87 19.07 -2.70
C LYS A 187 -7.62 19.53 -1.95
N THR A 188 -6.66 20.13 -2.63
CA THR A 188 -5.44 20.67 -2.02
C THR A 188 -5.61 22.04 -1.37
N LYS A 189 -6.66 22.80 -1.73
CA LYS A 189 -6.95 24.10 -1.12
C LYS A 189 -7.68 23.98 0.22
N ASP A 190 -8.32 22.84 0.48
CA ASP A 190 -9.05 22.54 1.71
C ASP A 190 -8.19 21.85 2.79
N LYS A 191 -6.86 21.86 2.64
CA LYS A 191 -5.87 21.33 3.60
C LYS A 191 -4.93 22.44 4.06
#